data_AF-A0A4D4KPF9-F1
#
_entry.id   AF-A0A4D4KPF9-F1
#
_cell.length_a   1.000
_cell.length_b   1.000
_cell.length_c   1.000
_cell.angle_alpha   90.00
_cell.angle_beta   90.00
_cell.angle_gamma   90.00
#
_symmetry.space_group_name_H-M   'P 1'
#
loop_
_entity.id
_entity.type
_entity.pdbx_description
1 polymer ?
#
loop_
_entity_poly.entity_id
_entity_poly.type
_entity_poly.pdbx_seq_one_letter_code
_entity_poly.pdbx_strand_id
1 'polypeptide(L)'
;MVADVDWERFTTGYASARRRPLLAGIPEALALMERLDAPATEPTGEGDGSGAPRTPEDWQRALASATPEEQRARVLELVRDRLAEVLGHGSPEDVDPDRPFLEMGLDSVSAVQLRNSLGTAVGLRLPATIAFNHPTPRELAGYVWSNVAPPAAEADAADAEDTPAEAPAAAAPAAASDDTLVQLYNYACAHGHVAEAVKMLHVAGRLRPTYSAPDEPGSRPVPMRLAEGPDRPALICLTPYVAPAGAHQYARFAAPFRGVRDLWALSHPGFAKGEPLPADLDTLFATQARTVLDTAGDTPFVLLGYSSGGWVAHGTAARLEELGRPPAAVVMLDSFSLRHREDDRVFSTMMNQHHEREGDLEVPPEELTAMGRYLPMFHQWSDIPALSVPTLLVRAEEQAVLNPETGAVTPPPEHVDITVPTPGNHYSMMQEHAPRTAEAVRTWLVDTFAAR
;
A
#
# COMPACT_ATOMS: atom_id res chain seq x y z
N MET A 1 -33.83 -4.20 16.07
CA MET A 1 -33.83 -3.31 14.89
C MET A 1 -33.50 -4.19 13.70
N VAL A 2 -34.46 -4.42 12.80
CA VAL A 2 -34.23 -5.24 11.60
C VAL A 2 -33.95 -4.25 10.49
N ALA A 3 -32.72 -4.26 9.97
CA ALA A 3 -32.36 -3.46 8.81
C ALA A 3 -32.94 -4.13 7.55
N ASP A 4 -33.55 -3.34 6.68
CA ASP A 4 -33.96 -3.78 5.36
C ASP A 4 -32.72 -3.84 4.48
N VAL A 5 -32.31 -5.05 4.08
CA VAL A 5 -31.06 -5.28 3.36
C VAL A 5 -31.40 -5.74 1.95
N ASP A 6 -30.87 -5.02 0.95
CA ASP A 6 -30.87 -5.46 -0.44
C ASP A 6 -29.85 -6.60 -0.62
N TRP A 7 -30.37 -7.82 -0.53
CA TRP A 7 -29.56 -9.05 -0.60
C TRP A 7 -28.91 -9.27 -1.95
N GLU A 8 -29.42 -8.69 -3.04
CA GLU A 8 -28.83 -8.84 -4.38
C GLU A 8 -27.50 -8.08 -4.45
N ARG A 9 -27.51 -6.82 -4.03
CA ARG A 9 -26.32 -5.96 -4.00
C ARG A 9 -25.30 -6.41 -2.96
N PHE A 10 -25.77 -6.80 -1.77
CA PHE A 10 -24.90 -7.22 -0.67
C PHE A 10 -24.18 -8.54 -0.98
N THR A 11 -24.90 -9.55 -1.46
CA THR A 11 -24.34 -10.89 -1.71
C THR A 11 -23.33 -10.88 -2.87
N THR A 12 -23.60 -10.12 -3.94
CA THR A 12 -22.70 -10.01 -5.10
C THR A 12 -21.33 -9.43 -4.74
N GLY A 13 -21.31 -8.43 -3.85
CA GLY A 13 -20.06 -7.85 -3.33
C GLY A 13 -19.38 -8.73 -2.27
N TYR A 14 -20.15 -9.35 -1.38
CA TYR A 14 -19.64 -10.06 -0.21
C TYR A 14 -19.20 -11.52 -0.48
N ALA A 15 -19.82 -12.20 -1.45
CA ALA A 15 -19.58 -13.62 -1.73
C ALA A 15 -18.55 -13.90 -2.84
N SER A 16 -18.06 -12.88 -3.55
CA SER A 16 -17.20 -13.02 -4.75
C SER A 16 -15.80 -13.60 -4.48
N ALA A 17 -15.40 -13.75 -3.21
CA ALA A 17 -14.06 -14.22 -2.84
C ALA A 17 -14.01 -15.59 -2.12
N ARG A 18 -15.10 -16.08 -1.50
CA ARG A 18 -15.25 -17.45 -0.91
C ARG A 18 -16.59 -17.62 -0.16
N ARG A 19 -17.01 -18.86 0.10
CA ARG A 19 -18.19 -19.18 0.96
C ARG A 19 -17.94 -18.76 2.42
N ARG A 20 -18.82 -17.91 2.97
CA ARG A 20 -18.74 -17.38 4.35
C ARG A 20 -19.99 -17.81 5.17
N PRO A 21 -19.84 -18.25 6.44
CA PRO A 21 -20.92 -18.83 7.24
C PRO A 21 -22.10 -17.90 7.55
N LEU A 22 -21.91 -16.58 7.46
CA LEU A 22 -22.92 -15.57 7.80
C LEU A 22 -24.17 -15.65 6.92
N LEU A 23 -24.02 -16.08 5.66
CA LEU A 23 -25.12 -16.19 4.69
C LEU A 23 -25.79 -17.58 4.68
N ALA A 24 -25.26 -18.54 5.44
CA ALA A 24 -25.70 -19.94 5.39
C ALA A 24 -27.13 -20.17 5.92
N GLY A 25 -27.71 -19.20 6.62
CA GLY A 25 -29.06 -19.26 7.17
C GLY A 25 -30.10 -18.37 6.48
N ILE A 26 -29.75 -17.71 5.37
CA ILE A 26 -30.61 -16.72 4.70
C ILE A 26 -31.06 -17.26 3.33
N PRO A 27 -32.33 -17.67 3.17
CA PRO A 27 -32.83 -18.31 1.94
C PRO A 27 -32.61 -17.47 0.67
N GLU A 28 -32.80 -16.16 0.76
CA GLU A 28 -32.67 -15.20 -0.35
C GLU A 28 -31.22 -15.08 -0.83
N ALA A 29 -30.26 -15.07 0.10
CA ALA A 29 -28.83 -15.03 -0.22
C ALA A 29 -28.36 -16.37 -0.81
N LEU A 30 -28.87 -17.50 -0.31
CA LEU A 30 -28.55 -18.83 -0.82
C LEU A 30 -29.02 -19.02 -2.27
N ALA A 31 -30.24 -18.59 -2.61
CA ALA A 31 -30.77 -18.66 -3.96
C ALA A 31 -29.97 -17.80 -4.96
N LEU A 32 -29.45 -16.66 -4.52
CA LEU A 32 -28.59 -15.81 -5.36
C LEU A 32 -27.20 -16.43 -5.55
N MET A 33 -26.63 -17.02 -4.50
CA MET A 33 -25.35 -17.74 -4.60
C MET A 33 -25.44 -18.93 -5.56
N GLU A 34 -26.55 -19.67 -5.54
CA GLU A 34 -26.78 -20.79 -6.47
C GLU A 34 -26.91 -20.31 -7.93
N ARG A 35 -27.49 -19.12 -8.17
CA ARG A 35 -27.53 -18.48 -9.50
C ARG A 35 -26.16 -17.97 -9.96
N LEU A 36 -25.31 -17.51 -9.04
CA LEU A 36 -23.95 -17.06 -9.33
C LEU A 36 -22.99 -18.23 -9.58
N ASP A 37 -23.20 -19.37 -8.91
CA ASP A 37 -22.44 -20.61 -9.11
C ASP A 37 -22.92 -21.44 -10.33
N ALA A 38 -24.09 -21.13 -10.90
CA ALA A 38 -24.62 -21.84 -12.07
C ALA A 38 -23.79 -21.51 -13.33
N PRO A 39 -23.41 -22.50 -14.15
CA PRO A 39 -22.72 -22.24 -15.42
C PRO A 39 -23.59 -21.36 -16.32
N ALA A 40 -23.00 -20.27 -16.82
CA ALA A 40 -23.67 -19.32 -17.70
C ALA A 40 -24.31 -20.06 -18.89
N THR A 41 -25.63 -19.99 -18.99
CA THR A 41 -26.37 -20.46 -20.17
C THR A 41 -26.23 -19.39 -21.25
N GLU A 42 -25.65 -19.75 -22.40
CA GLU A 42 -25.36 -18.79 -23.46
C GLU A 42 -26.63 -18.05 -23.94
N PRO A 43 -26.58 -16.71 -24.09
CA PRO A 43 -27.61 -15.99 -24.82
C PRO A 43 -27.43 -16.26 -26.31
N THR A 44 -28.43 -16.88 -26.93
CA THR A 44 -28.55 -16.95 -28.38
C THR A 44 -28.97 -15.58 -28.90
N GLY A 45 -28.03 -14.86 -29.49
CA GLY A 45 -28.29 -13.57 -30.13
C GLY A 45 -27.11 -13.14 -30.99
N GLU A 46 -27.25 -13.27 -32.31
CA GLU A 46 -26.30 -12.81 -33.32
C GLU A 46 -26.10 -11.29 -33.25
N GLY A 47 -24.84 -10.86 -33.12
CA GLY A 47 -24.41 -9.47 -33.20
C GLY A 47 -22.90 -9.41 -33.47
N ASP A 48 -22.56 -9.01 -34.69
CA ASP A 48 -21.21 -8.88 -35.26
C ASP A 48 -20.41 -7.71 -34.63
N GLY A 49 -19.12 -7.92 -34.31
CA GLY A 49 -18.18 -6.83 -33.96
C GLY A 49 -17.02 -7.18 -33.01
N SER A 50 -15.80 -7.17 -33.56
CA SER A 50 -14.47 -7.14 -32.92
C SER A 50 -13.94 -8.44 -32.27
N GLY A 51 -12.85 -8.97 -32.83
CA GLY A 51 -12.16 -10.20 -32.43
C GLY A 51 -11.38 -10.11 -31.12
N ALA A 52 -12.06 -9.80 -30.02
CA ALA A 52 -11.49 -9.94 -28.69
C ALA A 52 -11.41 -11.43 -28.29
N PRO A 53 -10.30 -11.90 -27.69
CA PRO A 53 -10.21 -13.27 -27.18
C PRO A 53 -11.31 -13.55 -26.15
N ARG A 54 -12.06 -14.64 -26.35
CA ARG A 54 -13.22 -15.00 -25.50
C ARG A 54 -12.83 -15.80 -24.25
N THR A 55 -11.61 -16.33 -24.22
CA THR A 55 -11.07 -17.13 -23.11
C THR A 55 -9.63 -16.73 -22.78
N PRO A 56 -9.14 -17.02 -21.55
CA PRO A 56 -7.75 -16.74 -21.17
C PRO A 56 -6.74 -17.48 -22.06
N GLU A 57 -7.10 -18.70 -22.50
CA GLU A 57 -6.29 -19.53 -23.40
C GLU A 57 -6.15 -18.91 -24.80
N ASP A 58 -7.21 -18.27 -25.31
CA ASP A 58 -7.16 -17.56 -26.58
C ASP A 58 -6.29 -16.31 -26.50
N TRP A 59 -6.37 -15.58 -25.39
CA TRP A 59 -5.55 -14.40 -25.16
C TRP A 59 -4.07 -14.78 -25.02
N GLN A 60 -3.75 -15.83 -24.26
CA GLN A 60 -2.38 -16.36 -24.13
C GLN A 60 -1.82 -16.84 -25.47
N ARG A 61 -2.61 -17.52 -26.30
CA ARG A 61 -2.19 -17.95 -27.65
C ARG A 61 -1.95 -16.77 -28.59
N ALA A 62 -2.81 -15.75 -28.53
CA ALA A 62 -2.62 -14.52 -29.28
C ALA A 62 -1.35 -13.78 -28.82
N LEU A 63 -1.07 -13.75 -27.52
CA LEU A 63 0.14 -13.14 -26.97
C LEU A 63 1.41 -13.90 -27.38
N ALA A 64 1.40 -15.23 -27.30
CA ALA A 64 2.55 -16.08 -27.65
C ALA A 64 2.96 -16.01 -29.13
N SER A 65 2.03 -15.63 -30.03
CA SER A 65 2.29 -15.47 -31.47
C SER A 65 2.76 -14.05 -31.87
N ALA A 66 2.80 -13.12 -30.92
CA ALA A 66 3.21 -11.74 -31.15
C ALA A 66 4.68 -11.51 -30.79
N THR A 67 5.31 -10.50 -31.38
CA THR A 67 6.65 -10.05 -30.99
C THR A 67 6.66 -9.48 -29.57
N PRO A 68 7.81 -9.43 -28.86
CA PRO A 68 7.87 -8.88 -27.50
C PRO A 68 7.33 -7.45 -27.36
N GLU A 69 7.46 -6.62 -28.40
CA GLU A 69 6.93 -5.26 -28.43
C GLU A 69 5.39 -5.27 -28.54
N GLU A 70 4.84 -6.07 -29.45
CA GLU A 70 3.40 -6.26 -29.61
C GLU A 70 2.77 -6.92 -28.38
N GLN A 71 3.48 -7.82 -27.71
CA GLN A 71 3.04 -8.42 -26.45
C GLN A 71 2.86 -7.35 -25.37
N ARG A 72 3.86 -6.49 -25.17
CA ARG A 72 3.78 -5.39 -24.18
C ARG A 72 2.64 -4.44 -24.51
N ALA A 73 2.43 -4.11 -25.80
CA ALA A 73 1.33 -3.26 -26.24
C ALA A 73 -0.03 -3.89 -25.93
N ARG A 74 -0.23 -5.18 -26.24
CA ARG A 74 -1.48 -5.91 -25.98
C ARG A 74 -1.78 -6.09 -24.49
N VAL A 75 -0.76 -6.29 -23.67
CA VAL A 75 -0.94 -6.34 -22.21
C VAL A 75 -1.34 -4.98 -21.66
N LEU A 76 -0.73 -3.89 -22.15
CA LEU A 76 -1.11 -2.54 -21.77
C LEU A 76 -2.54 -2.19 -22.20
N GLU A 77 -2.93 -2.55 -23.42
CA GLU A 77 -4.31 -2.40 -23.91
C GLU A 77 -5.29 -3.13 -22.99
N LEU A 78 -5.07 -4.40 -22.69
CA LEU A 78 -5.92 -5.16 -21.76
C LEU A 78 -6.05 -4.49 -20.39
N VAL A 79 -4.95 -4.00 -19.81
CA VAL A 79 -4.99 -3.30 -18.51
C VAL A 79 -5.83 -2.03 -18.60
N ARG A 80 -5.69 -1.24 -19.66
CA ARG A 80 -6.48 -0.02 -19.89
C ARG A 80 -7.95 -0.34 -20.13
N ASP A 81 -8.27 -1.40 -20.86
CA ASP A 81 -9.64 -1.87 -21.09
C ASP A 81 -10.32 -2.21 -19.76
N ARG A 82 -9.67 -3.03 -18.92
CA ARG A 82 -10.24 -3.43 -17.63
C ARG A 82 -10.36 -2.25 -16.67
N LEU A 83 -9.42 -1.31 -16.72
CA LEU A 83 -9.52 -0.10 -15.90
C LEU A 83 -10.67 0.80 -16.36
N ALA A 84 -10.84 0.99 -17.67
CA ALA A 84 -11.93 1.78 -18.23
C ALA A 84 -13.29 1.20 -17.85
N GLU A 85 -13.46 -0.13 -17.92
CA GLU A 85 -14.66 -0.82 -17.45
C GLU A 85 -14.94 -0.56 -15.95
N VAL A 86 -13.91 -0.66 -15.10
CA VAL A 86 -14.05 -0.49 -13.64
C VAL A 86 -14.33 0.95 -13.23
N LEU A 87 -13.68 1.93 -13.87
CA LEU A 87 -13.84 3.35 -13.57
C LEU A 87 -15.02 4.00 -14.33
N GLY A 88 -15.65 3.28 -15.26
CA GLY A 88 -16.77 3.77 -16.06
C GLY A 88 -16.36 4.73 -17.18
N HIS A 89 -15.15 4.60 -17.73
CA HIS A 89 -14.71 5.36 -18.90
C HIS A 89 -15.28 4.75 -20.19
N GLY A 90 -15.45 5.60 -21.22
CA GLY A 90 -16.06 5.19 -22.49
C GLY A 90 -15.09 4.43 -23.41
N SER A 91 -13.80 4.70 -23.29
CA SER A 91 -12.74 4.05 -24.06
C SER A 91 -11.51 3.76 -23.20
N PRO A 92 -10.74 2.69 -23.48
CA PRO A 92 -9.40 2.48 -22.94
C PRO A 92 -8.43 3.63 -23.25
N GLU A 93 -8.70 4.37 -24.33
CA GLU A 93 -7.93 5.54 -24.75
C GLU A 93 -8.05 6.70 -23.76
N ASP A 94 -9.16 6.77 -23.01
CA ASP A 94 -9.40 7.78 -21.97
C ASP A 94 -8.58 7.53 -20.70
N VAL A 95 -7.98 6.34 -20.56
CA VAL A 95 -7.08 5.98 -19.48
C VAL A 95 -5.66 6.38 -19.84
N ASP A 96 -5.08 7.35 -19.13
CA ASP A 96 -3.67 7.70 -19.27
C ASP A 96 -2.78 6.55 -18.76
N PRO A 97 -1.90 5.96 -19.59
CA PRO A 97 -1.10 4.80 -19.22
C PRO A 97 -0.05 5.08 -18.13
N ASP A 98 0.30 6.34 -17.92
CA ASP A 98 1.34 6.79 -16.99
C ASP A 98 0.76 7.48 -15.75
N ARG A 99 -0.56 7.67 -15.70
CA ARG A 99 -1.23 8.26 -14.54
C ARG A 99 -1.45 7.21 -13.45
N PRO A 100 -1.18 7.52 -12.16
CA PRO A 100 -1.44 6.58 -11.08
C PRO A 100 -2.92 6.24 -10.89
N PHE A 101 -3.24 4.99 -10.57
CA PHE A 101 -4.59 4.51 -10.36
C PHE A 101 -5.37 5.29 -9.29
N LEU A 102 -4.70 5.63 -8.17
CA LEU A 102 -5.32 6.39 -7.08
C LEU A 102 -5.67 7.83 -7.50
N GLU A 103 -4.89 8.42 -8.41
CA GLU A 103 -5.20 9.74 -9.00
C GLU A 103 -6.40 9.68 -9.95
N MET A 104 -6.60 8.54 -10.62
CA MET A 104 -7.75 8.29 -11.49
C MET A 104 -9.02 7.93 -10.70
N GLY A 105 -8.93 7.84 -9.38
CA GLY A 105 -10.07 7.55 -8.51
C GLY A 105 -10.27 6.07 -8.20
N LEU A 106 -9.31 5.20 -8.53
CA LEU A 106 -9.32 3.82 -8.04
C LEU A 106 -9.28 3.83 -6.51
N ASP A 107 -10.09 2.97 -5.91
CA ASP A 107 -10.22 2.76 -4.47
C ASP A 107 -10.11 1.27 -4.12
N SER A 108 -10.31 0.89 -2.86
CA SER A 108 -10.16 -0.51 -2.44
C SER A 108 -11.14 -1.47 -3.12
N VAL A 109 -12.37 -1.04 -3.46
CA VAL A 109 -13.39 -1.91 -4.06
C VAL A 109 -13.11 -2.08 -5.55
N SER A 110 -12.86 -0.97 -6.23
CA SER A 110 -12.53 -0.96 -7.65
C SER A 110 -11.16 -1.60 -7.92
N ALA A 111 -10.18 -1.51 -7.02
CA ALA A 111 -8.93 -2.25 -7.13
C ALA A 111 -9.12 -3.77 -7.11
N VAL A 112 -10.02 -4.29 -6.25
CA VAL A 112 -10.36 -5.73 -6.23
C VAL A 112 -11.07 -6.14 -7.51
N GLN A 113 -11.97 -5.30 -8.03
CA GLN A 113 -12.65 -5.56 -9.32
C GLN A 113 -11.66 -5.62 -10.48
N LEU A 114 -10.75 -4.65 -10.56
CA LEU A 114 -9.67 -4.62 -11.56
C LEU A 114 -8.81 -5.88 -11.45
N ARG A 115 -8.36 -6.23 -10.23
CA ARG A 115 -7.56 -7.42 -9.95
C ARG A 115 -8.25 -8.70 -10.40
N ASN A 116 -9.54 -8.85 -10.09
CA ASN A 116 -10.32 -10.03 -10.45
C ASN A 116 -10.51 -10.11 -11.97
N SER A 117 -10.94 -9.02 -12.58
CA SER A 117 -11.17 -8.93 -14.04
C SER A 117 -9.89 -9.25 -14.83
N LEU A 118 -8.77 -8.63 -14.42
CA LEU A 118 -7.47 -8.84 -15.04
C LEU A 118 -6.96 -10.26 -14.82
N GLY A 119 -7.02 -10.77 -13.58
CA GLY A 119 -6.58 -12.12 -13.23
C GLY A 119 -7.34 -13.20 -14.00
N THR A 120 -8.66 -13.02 -14.15
CA THR A 120 -9.47 -13.88 -15.02
C THR A 120 -9.03 -13.78 -16.47
N ALA A 121 -8.83 -12.59 -17.02
CA ALA A 121 -8.46 -12.40 -18.43
C ALA A 121 -7.12 -13.04 -18.81
N VAL A 122 -6.12 -12.99 -17.92
CA VAL A 122 -4.77 -13.50 -18.20
C VAL A 122 -4.50 -14.90 -17.64
N GLY A 123 -5.43 -15.45 -16.85
CA GLY A 123 -5.28 -16.76 -16.21
C GLY A 123 -4.28 -16.77 -15.04
N LEU A 124 -4.04 -15.62 -14.40
CA LEU A 124 -3.11 -15.49 -13.26
C LEU A 124 -3.87 -15.22 -11.96
N ARG A 125 -3.36 -15.76 -10.85
CA ARG A 125 -3.73 -15.26 -9.51
C ARG A 125 -2.90 -14.03 -9.21
N LEU A 126 -3.51 -12.86 -9.33
CA LEU A 126 -2.87 -11.60 -9.00
C LEU A 126 -2.99 -11.30 -7.48
N PRO A 127 -1.98 -10.72 -6.83
CA PRO A 127 -2.06 -10.22 -5.46
C PRO A 127 -3.17 -9.17 -5.28
N ALA A 128 -3.77 -9.08 -4.10
CA ALA A 128 -4.78 -8.07 -3.79
C ALA A 128 -4.22 -6.63 -3.83
N THR A 129 -2.92 -6.49 -3.58
CA THR A 129 -2.17 -5.22 -3.55
C THR A 129 -1.63 -4.80 -4.91
N ILE A 130 -1.93 -5.54 -5.99
CA ILE A 130 -1.23 -5.38 -7.27
C ILE A 130 -1.33 -3.96 -7.87
N ALA A 131 -2.48 -3.30 -7.72
CA ALA A 131 -2.69 -1.93 -8.19
C ALA A 131 -1.94 -0.88 -7.33
N PHE A 132 -1.44 -1.26 -6.15
CA PHE A 132 -0.63 -0.38 -5.29
C PHE A 132 0.87 -0.61 -5.51
N ASN A 133 1.26 -1.86 -5.75
CA ASN A 133 2.65 -2.23 -6.05
C ASN A 133 3.07 -1.80 -7.46
N HIS A 134 2.11 -1.72 -8.37
CA HIS A 134 2.28 -1.24 -9.73
C HIS A 134 1.27 -0.11 -9.97
N PRO A 135 1.59 1.12 -9.53
CA PRO A 135 0.60 2.18 -9.38
C PRO A 135 0.08 2.75 -10.70
N THR A 136 0.71 2.48 -11.84
CA THR A 136 0.24 2.92 -13.17
C THR A 136 -0.21 1.75 -14.06
N PRO A 137 -1.08 1.99 -15.06
CA PRO A 137 -1.40 0.99 -16.08
C PRO A 137 -0.16 0.39 -16.75
N ARG A 138 0.86 1.22 -17.02
CA ARG A 138 2.12 0.77 -17.63
C ARG A 138 2.92 -0.16 -16.73
N GLU A 139 3.08 0.18 -15.45
CA GLU A 139 3.80 -0.69 -14.51
C GLU A 139 3.06 -1.99 -14.28
N LEU A 140 1.72 -1.94 -14.17
CA LEU A 140 0.90 -3.14 -13.99
C LEU A 140 0.99 -4.04 -15.22
N ALA A 141 0.96 -3.46 -16.42
CA ALA A 141 1.16 -4.19 -17.66
C ALA A 141 2.55 -4.83 -17.74
N GLY A 142 3.60 -4.12 -17.27
CA GLY A 142 4.95 -4.67 -17.17
C GLY A 142 5.01 -5.89 -16.25
N TYR A 143 4.38 -5.82 -15.07
CA TYR A 143 4.27 -6.95 -14.15
C TYR A 143 3.53 -8.13 -14.79
N VAL A 144 2.35 -7.89 -15.36
CA VAL A 144 1.55 -8.94 -16.00
C VAL A 144 2.34 -9.60 -17.11
N TRP A 145 2.97 -8.81 -17.99
CA TRP A 145 3.81 -9.31 -19.09
C TRP A 145 4.93 -10.21 -18.59
N SER A 146 5.64 -9.81 -17.51
CA SER A 146 6.72 -10.62 -16.94
C SER A 146 6.26 -11.95 -16.33
N ASN A 147 4.97 -12.09 -15.97
CA ASN A 147 4.41 -13.30 -15.38
C ASN A 147 3.67 -14.20 -16.40
N VAL A 148 3.32 -13.68 -17.58
CA VAL A 148 2.69 -14.46 -18.66
C VAL A 148 3.67 -14.85 -19.77
N ALA A 149 4.77 -14.11 -19.94
CA ALA A 149 5.82 -14.48 -20.88
C ALA A 149 6.69 -15.60 -20.27
N PRO A 150 6.88 -16.74 -20.94
CA PRO A 150 7.84 -17.75 -20.47
C PRO A 150 9.24 -17.11 -20.40
N PRO A 151 10.08 -17.49 -19.43
CA PRO A 151 11.47 -17.03 -19.41
C PRO A 151 12.09 -17.48 -20.74
N ALA A 152 12.55 -16.51 -21.53
CA ALA A 152 13.29 -16.81 -22.73
C ALA A 152 14.57 -17.54 -22.30
N ALA A 153 14.59 -18.86 -22.52
CA ALA A 153 15.84 -19.57 -22.66
C ALA A 153 16.55 -18.91 -23.83
N GLU A 154 17.62 -18.18 -23.52
CA GLU A 154 18.58 -17.70 -24.49
C GLU A 154 19.13 -18.92 -25.24
N ALA A 155 18.55 -19.20 -26.41
CA ALA A 155 19.09 -20.14 -27.36
C ALA A 155 19.77 -19.33 -28.46
N ASP A 156 21.10 -19.22 -28.40
CA ASP A 156 21.93 -19.75 -29.49
C ASP A 156 23.40 -19.96 -29.11
N ALA A 157 23.98 -21.01 -29.72
CA ALA A 157 25.39 -21.42 -29.83
C ALA A 157 26.08 -22.23 -28.70
N ALA A 158 25.67 -23.50 -28.64
CA ALA A 158 26.41 -24.77 -28.55
C ALA A 158 27.96 -24.87 -28.48
N ASP A 159 28.35 -26.01 -27.85
CA ASP A 159 29.54 -26.87 -27.95
C ASP A 159 30.62 -26.75 -26.84
N ALA A 160 31.06 -27.80 -26.13
CA ALA A 160 30.63 -29.19 -25.96
C ALA A 160 31.40 -29.81 -24.76
N GLU A 161 30.68 -30.63 -23.98
CA GLU A 161 31.07 -31.91 -23.34
C GLU A 161 32.28 -32.02 -22.35
N ASP A 162 32.01 -32.49 -21.12
CA ASP A 162 32.11 -33.93 -20.76
C ASP A 162 31.54 -34.20 -19.34
N THR A 163 30.79 -35.30 -19.17
CA THR A 163 30.08 -35.72 -17.93
C THR A 163 30.64 -37.08 -17.48
N PRO A 164 30.58 -37.49 -16.19
CA PRO A 164 29.44 -38.31 -15.72
C PRO A 164 29.11 -38.13 -14.20
N ALA A 165 27.87 -37.81 -13.83
CA ALA A 165 26.75 -38.73 -13.54
C ALA A 165 26.76 -39.36 -12.13
N GLU A 166 25.86 -38.86 -11.27
CA GLU A 166 25.22 -39.62 -10.19
C GLU A 166 23.70 -39.32 -10.22
N ALA A 167 22.89 -40.38 -10.21
CA ALA A 167 21.43 -40.38 -10.35
C ALA A 167 20.72 -40.51 -8.99
N PRO A 168 19.38 -40.55 -8.91
CA PRO A 168 18.41 -39.52 -9.28
C PRO A 168 17.64 -39.08 -8.02
N ALA A 169 17.59 -37.77 -7.72
CA ALA A 169 16.63 -37.26 -6.74
C ALA A 169 15.29 -37.06 -7.45
N ALA A 170 14.26 -37.69 -6.89
CA ALA A 170 12.89 -37.69 -7.36
C ALA A 170 12.41 -36.30 -7.80
N ALA A 171 11.68 -36.27 -8.91
CA ALA A 171 10.99 -35.10 -9.43
C ALA A 171 10.18 -34.43 -8.30
N ALA A 172 10.69 -33.29 -7.83
CA ALA A 172 9.88 -32.37 -7.07
C ALA A 172 8.81 -31.81 -8.02
N PRO A 173 7.52 -31.80 -7.62
CA PRO A 173 6.54 -31.03 -8.35
C PRO A 173 6.98 -29.56 -8.34
N ALA A 174 6.74 -28.84 -9.44
CA ALA A 174 7.00 -27.41 -9.55
C ALA A 174 6.35 -26.68 -8.37
N ALA A 175 7.14 -26.38 -7.34
CA ALA A 175 6.70 -25.65 -6.16
C ALA A 175 6.77 -24.17 -6.52
N ALA A 176 5.65 -23.47 -6.27
CA ALA A 176 5.62 -22.03 -6.17
C ALA A 176 6.83 -21.55 -5.35
N SER A 177 7.54 -20.55 -5.86
CA SER A 177 8.60 -19.89 -5.11
C SER A 177 7.98 -19.06 -3.98
N ASP A 178 7.53 -19.73 -2.92
CA ASP A 178 7.07 -19.05 -1.72
C ASP A 178 8.30 -18.60 -0.93
N ASP A 179 8.39 -17.31 -0.65
CA ASP A 179 9.50 -16.74 0.11
C ASP A 179 9.51 -17.27 1.56
N THR A 180 10.54 -18.04 1.91
CA THR A 180 10.73 -18.64 3.24
C THR A 180 10.65 -17.60 4.37
N LEU A 181 11.10 -16.37 4.15
CA LEU A 181 11.05 -15.31 5.16
C LEU A 181 9.62 -14.88 5.46
N VAL A 182 8.82 -14.71 4.41
CA VAL A 182 7.39 -14.36 4.51
C VAL A 182 6.63 -15.49 5.22
N GLN A 183 6.90 -16.75 4.86
CA GLN A 183 6.27 -17.91 5.51
C GLN A 183 6.61 -17.98 7.01
N LEU A 184 7.88 -17.81 7.39
CA LEU A 184 8.30 -17.81 8.79
C LEU A 184 7.70 -16.65 9.58
N TYR A 185 7.63 -15.46 8.97
CA TYR A 185 6.98 -14.30 9.59
C TYR A 185 5.51 -14.56 9.85
N ASN A 186 4.77 -15.02 8.84
CA ASN A 186 3.34 -15.33 8.97
C ASN A 186 3.08 -16.44 9.99
N TYR A 187 3.90 -17.50 9.97
CA TYR A 187 3.83 -18.57 10.96
C TYR A 187 4.05 -18.04 12.38
N ALA A 188 5.10 -17.24 12.60
CA ALA A 188 5.39 -16.68 13.91
C ALA A 188 4.26 -15.77 14.41
N CYS A 189 3.70 -14.92 13.54
CA CYS A 189 2.57 -14.05 13.90
C CYS A 189 1.33 -14.87 14.28
N ALA A 190 0.97 -15.88 13.46
CA ALA A 190 -0.17 -16.76 13.72
C ALA A 190 -0.07 -17.55 15.03
N HIS A 191 1.15 -17.72 15.57
CA HIS A 191 1.41 -18.43 16.82
C HIS A 191 1.79 -17.49 17.99
N GLY A 192 1.60 -16.17 17.84
CA GLY A 192 1.86 -15.19 18.90
C GLY A 192 3.33 -14.91 19.19
N HIS A 193 4.23 -15.29 18.28
CA HIS A 193 5.69 -15.10 18.38
C HIS A 193 6.18 -13.85 17.63
N VAL A 194 5.40 -12.76 17.65
CA VAL A 194 5.70 -11.54 16.87
C VAL A 194 7.01 -10.86 17.27
N ALA A 195 7.36 -10.84 18.55
CA ALA A 195 8.64 -10.31 19.00
C ALA A 195 9.83 -11.03 18.33
N GLU A 196 9.72 -12.34 18.16
CA GLU A 196 10.76 -13.18 17.57
C GLU A 196 10.80 -13.01 16.05
N ALA A 197 9.62 -12.88 15.44
CA ALA A 197 9.49 -12.52 14.03
C ALA A 197 10.17 -11.18 13.73
N VAL A 198 9.91 -10.15 14.54
CA VAL A 198 10.52 -8.81 14.39
C VAL A 198 12.04 -8.87 14.55
N LYS A 199 12.57 -9.64 15.51
CA LYS A 199 14.02 -9.85 15.66
C LYS A 199 14.64 -10.53 14.43
N MET A 200 13.96 -11.52 13.86
CA MET A 200 14.40 -12.16 12.62
C MET A 200 14.45 -11.16 11.47
N LEU A 201 13.38 -10.37 11.28
CA LEU A 201 13.33 -9.33 10.26
C LEU A 201 14.42 -8.28 10.45
N HIS A 202 14.75 -7.94 11.69
CA HIS A 202 15.85 -7.03 11.97
C HIS A 202 17.20 -7.56 11.47
N VAL A 203 17.51 -8.83 11.75
CA VAL A 203 18.75 -9.46 11.27
C VAL A 203 18.77 -9.52 9.74
N ALA A 204 17.66 -9.91 9.11
CA ALA A 204 17.54 -9.96 7.65
C ALA A 204 17.69 -8.55 7.02
N GLY A 205 17.04 -7.54 7.59
CA GLY A 205 17.11 -6.15 7.13
C GLY A 205 18.51 -5.55 7.17
N ARG A 206 19.40 -6.02 8.06
CA ARG A 206 20.82 -5.60 8.09
C ARG A 206 21.65 -6.09 6.89
N LEU A 207 21.16 -7.07 6.15
CA LEU A 207 21.84 -7.61 4.96
C LEU A 207 21.46 -6.86 3.67
N ARG A 208 20.47 -5.96 3.74
CA ARG A 208 20.05 -5.13 2.62
C ARG A 208 21.14 -4.11 2.27
N PRO A 209 21.33 -3.78 0.97
CA PRO A 209 22.15 -2.65 0.57
C PRO A 209 21.68 -1.35 1.24
N THR A 210 22.64 -0.48 1.57
CA THR A 210 22.37 0.82 2.17
C THR A 210 23.01 1.94 1.39
N TYR A 211 22.42 3.14 1.48
CA TYR A 211 22.98 4.39 0.95
C TYR A 211 23.19 5.39 2.09
N SER A 212 24.05 6.39 1.87
CA SER A 212 24.41 7.40 2.88
C SER A 212 24.18 8.85 2.42
N ALA A 213 23.76 9.06 1.17
CA ALA A 213 23.40 10.39 0.66
C ALA A 213 22.07 10.39 -0.12
N PRO A 214 21.27 11.47 -0.02
CA PRO A 214 19.98 11.60 -0.70
C PRO A 214 20.01 11.46 -2.22
N ASP A 215 21.12 11.78 -2.88
CA ASP A 215 21.20 11.82 -4.34
C ASP A 215 21.76 10.52 -4.96
N GLU A 216 22.03 9.49 -4.15
CA GLU A 216 22.47 8.19 -4.66
C GLU A 216 21.37 7.53 -5.52
N PRO A 217 21.72 6.80 -6.60
CA PRO A 217 20.71 6.14 -7.43
C PRO A 217 19.81 5.19 -6.63
N GLY A 218 18.48 5.37 -6.75
CA GLY A 218 17.49 4.54 -6.06
C GLY A 218 17.24 4.90 -4.59
N SER A 219 17.87 5.96 -4.06
CA SER A 219 17.65 6.42 -2.67
C SER A 219 16.29 7.09 -2.46
N ARG A 220 15.77 7.78 -3.49
CA ARG A 220 14.59 8.63 -3.38
C ARG A 220 13.32 7.88 -3.81
N PRO A 221 12.35 7.69 -2.89
CA PRO A 221 11.05 7.13 -3.25
C PRO A 221 10.28 8.11 -4.14
N VAL A 222 9.40 7.57 -4.98
CA VAL A 222 8.53 8.37 -5.85
C VAL A 222 7.26 8.76 -5.08
N PRO A 223 6.98 10.06 -4.90
CA PRO A 223 5.73 10.51 -4.30
C PRO A 223 4.53 10.17 -5.20
N MET A 224 3.44 9.75 -4.60
CA MET A 224 2.18 9.47 -5.30
C MET A 224 1.16 10.55 -4.98
N ARG A 225 0.65 11.25 -5.99
CA ARG A 225 -0.45 12.20 -5.75
C ARG A 225 -1.74 11.40 -5.51
N LEU A 226 -2.54 11.85 -4.56
CA LEU A 226 -3.81 11.21 -4.18
C LEU A 226 -4.99 12.16 -4.33
N ALA A 227 -4.73 13.46 -4.24
CA ALA A 227 -5.70 14.52 -4.54
C ALA A 227 -4.99 15.70 -5.22
N GLU A 228 -5.71 16.36 -6.09
CA GLU A 228 -5.29 17.61 -6.73
C GLU A 228 -6.32 18.70 -6.39
N GLY A 229 -5.85 19.91 -6.14
CA GLY A 229 -6.74 21.05 -5.95
C GLY A 229 -6.02 22.37 -5.69
N PRO A 230 -6.73 23.49 -5.79
CA PRO A 230 -6.13 24.83 -5.82
C PRO A 230 -5.69 25.34 -4.44
N ASP A 231 -6.25 24.84 -3.34
CA ASP A 231 -5.98 25.37 -2.01
C ASP A 231 -4.55 25.06 -1.56
N ARG A 232 -4.02 25.95 -0.72
CA ARG A 232 -2.68 25.86 -0.14
C ARG A 232 -2.75 25.99 1.39
N PRO A 233 -1.74 25.49 2.14
CA PRO A 233 -0.57 24.71 1.70
C PRO A 233 -0.92 23.30 1.15
N ALA A 234 -0.07 22.71 0.29
CA ALA A 234 -0.20 21.30 -0.11
C ALA A 234 0.00 20.36 1.10
N LEU A 235 -0.51 19.14 1.04
CA LEU A 235 -0.28 18.09 2.04
C LEU A 235 0.68 17.04 1.49
N ILE A 236 1.74 16.72 2.24
CA ILE A 236 2.64 15.62 1.93
C ILE A 236 2.60 14.63 3.09
N CYS A 237 2.00 13.48 2.83
CA CYS A 237 1.65 12.43 3.79
C CYS A 237 2.69 11.32 3.80
N LEU A 238 3.52 11.26 4.83
CA LEU A 238 4.52 10.20 5.01
C LEU A 238 3.83 8.93 5.52
N THR A 239 4.03 7.80 4.82
CA THR A 239 3.41 6.52 5.22
C THR A 239 3.97 6.01 6.55
N PRO A 240 3.30 5.10 7.24
CA PRO A 240 3.96 4.21 8.19
C PRO A 240 5.09 3.40 7.53
N TYR A 241 6.12 3.03 8.29
CA TYR A 241 7.14 2.04 7.89
C TYR A 241 6.78 0.60 8.34
N VAL A 242 5.50 0.32 8.52
CA VAL A 242 4.99 -0.99 8.95
C VAL A 242 4.33 -1.65 7.74
N ALA A 243 4.77 -2.86 7.41
CA ALA A 243 4.31 -3.60 6.25
C ALA A 243 2.91 -4.23 6.50
N PRO A 244 1.95 -4.21 5.55
CA PRO A 244 2.08 -3.58 4.23
C PRO A 244 2.05 -2.05 4.34
N ALA A 245 3.03 -1.40 3.73
CA ALA A 245 3.21 0.05 3.73
C ALA A 245 2.87 0.62 2.34
N GLY A 246 2.24 1.79 2.30
CA GLY A 246 2.11 2.50 1.03
C GLY A 246 0.99 3.52 0.98
N ALA A 247 0.88 4.16 -0.18
CA ALA A 247 -0.08 5.24 -0.44
C ALA A 247 -1.55 4.83 -0.22
N HIS A 248 -1.87 3.53 -0.32
CA HIS A 248 -3.21 2.99 -0.08
C HIS A 248 -3.74 3.32 1.32
N GLN A 249 -2.86 3.46 2.32
CA GLN A 249 -3.22 3.81 3.70
C GLN A 249 -3.82 5.23 3.81
N TYR A 250 -3.60 6.08 2.81
CA TYR A 250 -4.17 7.42 2.73
C TYR A 250 -5.32 7.54 1.72
N ALA A 251 -5.64 6.52 0.93
CA ALA A 251 -6.58 6.64 -0.18
C ALA A 251 -7.98 7.15 0.26
N ARG A 252 -8.52 6.60 1.35
CA ARG A 252 -9.81 7.04 1.91
C ARG A 252 -9.72 8.41 2.58
N PHE A 253 -8.61 8.70 3.25
CA PHE A 253 -8.34 10.00 3.87
C PHE A 253 -8.20 11.12 2.83
N ALA A 254 -7.66 10.80 1.64
CA ALA A 254 -7.44 11.77 0.57
C ALA A 254 -8.72 12.15 -0.18
N ALA A 255 -9.76 11.30 -0.16
CA ALA A 255 -10.97 11.51 -0.95
C ALA A 255 -11.65 12.89 -0.72
N PRO A 256 -11.79 13.41 0.52
CA PRO A 256 -12.35 14.74 0.77
C PRO A 256 -11.47 15.92 0.29
N PHE A 257 -10.21 15.69 -0.07
CA PHE A 257 -9.30 16.73 -0.57
C PHE A 257 -9.30 16.86 -2.10
N ARG A 258 -9.93 15.92 -2.82
CA ARG A 258 -10.00 15.96 -4.30
C ARG A 258 -10.77 17.19 -4.78
N GLY A 259 -10.18 17.94 -5.71
CA GLY A 259 -10.70 19.23 -6.18
C GLY A 259 -10.52 20.39 -5.20
N VAL A 260 -9.94 20.13 -4.01
CA VAL A 260 -9.78 21.12 -2.95
C VAL A 260 -8.29 21.45 -2.77
N ARG A 261 -7.43 20.46 -2.54
CA ARG A 261 -6.02 20.68 -2.19
C ARG A 261 -5.13 19.56 -2.72
N ASP A 262 -3.92 19.92 -3.11
CA ASP A 262 -2.89 18.93 -3.45
C ASP A 262 -2.54 18.07 -2.23
N LEU A 263 -2.64 16.76 -2.38
CA LEU A 263 -2.27 15.77 -1.37
C LEU A 263 -1.42 14.69 -2.01
N TRP A 264 -0.23 14.47 -1.46
CA TRP A 264 0.73 13.46 -1.88
C TRP A 264 0.91 12.43 -0.77
N ALA A 265 1.06 11.16 -1.11
CA ALA A 265 1.60 10.14 -0.23
C ALA A 265 3.05 9.86 -0.58
N LEU A 266 3.90 9.81 0.43
CA LEU A 266 5.33 9.61 0.30
C LEU A 266 5.76 8.39 1.10
N SER A 267 6.10 7.32 0.38
CA SER A 267 6.63 6.08 0.95
C SER A 267 8.06 6.29 1.47
N HIS A 268 8.56 5.30 2.21
CA HIS A 268 9.94 5.29 2.66
C HIS A 268 10.85 4.48 1.73
N PRO A 269 12.12 4.86 1.59
CA PRO A 269 13.09 4.09 0.82
C PRO A 269 13.22 2.65 1.33
N GLY A 270 13.36 1.70 0.41
CA GLY A 270 13.68 0.31 0.70
C GLY A 270 12.48 -0.63 0.74
N PHE A 271 11.26 -0.11 0.57
CA PHE A 271 10.04 -0.91 0.54
C PHE A 271 9.77 -1.52 -0.83
N ALA A 272 10.31 -0.96 -1.92
CA ALA A 272 10.21 -1.57 -3.24
C ALA A 272 11.36 -2.55 -3.53
N LYS A 273 11.14 -3.40 -4.55
CA LYS A 273 12.11 -4.40 -4.99
C LYS A 273 13.40 -3.74 -5.46
N GLY A 274 14.53 -4.14 -4.86
CA GLY A 274 15.86 -3.66 -5.22
C GLY A 274 16.24 -2.29 -4.63
N GLU A 275 15.35 -1.61 -3.91
CA GLU A 275 15.67 -0.33 -3.29
C GLU A 275 16.63 -0.50 -2.09
N PRO A 276 17.70 0.31 -2.01
CA PRO A 276 18.55 0.35 -0.83
C PRO A 276 17.83 1.02 0.35
N LEU A 277 18.25 0.69 1.56
CA LEU A 277 17.75 1.32 2.79
C LEU A 277 18.66 2.48 3.22
N PRO A 278 18.16 3.51 3.91
CA PRO A 278 19.04 4.52 4.48
C PRO A 278 20.00 3.90 5.51
N ALA A 279 21.24 4.39 5.57
CA ALA A 279 22.22 3.93 6.54
C ALA A 279 21.77 4.21 7.99
N ASP A 280 21.15 5.37 8.22
CA ASP A 280 20.71 5.90 9.52
C ASP A 280 19.52 6.89 9.37
N LEU A 281 19.04 7.43 10.50
CA LEU A 281 17.94 8.39 10.51
C LEU A 281 18.30 9.74 9.89
N ASP A 282 19.55 10.20 10.03
CA ASP A 282 19.98 11.45 9.41
C ASP A 282 19.90 11.36 7.88
N THR A 283 20.30 10.21 7.33
CA THR A 283 20.18 9.89 5.90
C THR A 283 18.71 9.81 5.49
N LEU A 284 17.86 9.17 6.30
CA LEU A 284 16.41 9.11 6.05
C LEU A 284 15.80 10.52 5.99
N PHE A 285 16.02 11.35 7.01
CA PHE A 285 15.42 12.69 7.09
C PHE A 285 15.96 13.60 5.99
N ALA A 286 17.25 13.52 5.63
CA ALA A 286 17.81 14.24 4.51
C ALA A 286 17.15 13.83 3.18
N THR A 287 16.93 12.53 2.99
CA THR A 287 16.32 11.98 1.76
C THR A 287 14.87 12.40 1.64
N GLN A 288 14.10 12.26 2.73
CA GLN A 288 12.71 12.70 2.78
C GLN A 288 12.59 14.21 2.58
N ALA A 289 13.46 15.01 3.21
CA ALA A 289 13.47 16.46 3.03
C ALA A 289 13.73 16.86 1.56
N ARG A 290 14.70 16.20 0.91
CA ARG A 290 14.98 16.43 -0.52
C ARG A 290 13.77 16.07 -1.38
N THR A 291 13.19 14.90 -1.18
CA THR A 291 12.01 14.45 -1.95
C THR A 291 10.82 15.37 -1.72
N VAL A 292 10.57 15.83 -0.49
CA VAL A 292 9.53 16.81 -0.15
C VAL A 292 9.74 18.12 -0.91
N LEU A 293 10.95 18.67 -0.93
CA LEU A 293 11.24 19.92 -1.62
C LEU A 293 11.08 19.80 -3.14
N ASP A 294 11.51 18.68 -3.72
CA ASP A 294 11.32 18.40 -5.15
C ASP A 294 9.83 18.23 -5.50
N THR A 295 9.04 17.63 -4.59
CA THR A 295 7.58 17.45 -4.76
C THR A 295 6.81 18.75 -4.66
N ALA A 296 7.12 19.56 -3.63
CA ALA A 296 6.42 20.80 -3.36
C ALA A 296 6.83 21.95 -4.31
N GLY A 297 8.09 21.94 -4.78
CA GLY A 297 8.69 23.07 -5.47
C GLY A 297 8.67 24.32 -4.59
N ASP A 298 8.08 25.41 -5.08
CA ASP A 298 7.91 26.66 -4.33
C ASP A 298 6.58 26.74 -3.56
N THR A 299 5.75 25.69 -3.66
CA THR A 299 4.44 25.65 -3.02
C THR A 299 4.58 25.49 -1.49
N PRO A 300 3.91 26.31 -0.66
CA PRO A 300 3.85 26.05 0.78
C PRO A 300 3.23 24.67 1.04
N PHE A 301 3.80 23.91 1.98
CA PHE A 301 3.38 22.53 2.26
C PHE A 301 3.29 22.25 3.76
N VAL A 302 2.47 21.27 4.13
CA VAL A 302 2.37 20.71 5.49
C VAL A 302 2.81 19.25 5.40
N LEU A 303 3.65 18.84 6.35
CA LEU A 303 3.98 17.43 6.51
C LEU A 303 2.91 16.76 7.36
N LEU A 304 2.41 15.64 6.91
CA LEU A 304 1.44 14.84 7.62
C LEU A 304 1.98 13.41 7.76
N GLY A 305 1.77 12.76 8.89
CA GLY A 305 2.18 11.37 9.07
C GLY A 305 1.22 10.59 9.95
N TYR A 306 0.81 9.40 9.48
CA TYR A 306 0.00 8.45 10.22
C TYR A 306 0.90 7.47 10.97
N SER A 307 0.58 7.21 12.24
CA SER A 307 1.31 6.27 13.08
C SER A 307 2.80 6.61 13.11
N SER A 308 3.67 5.67 12.73
CA SER A 308 5.11 5.90 12.65
C SER A 308 5.55 6.88 11.57
N GLY A 309 4.70 7.13 10.57
CA GLY A 309 4.90 8.19 9.58
C GLY A 309 4.94 9.58 10.21
N GLY A 310 4.30 9.79 11.36
CA GLY A 310 4.37 11.05 12.11
C GLY A 310 5.76 11.30 12.72
N TRP A 311 6.48 10.26 13.13
CA TRP A 311 7.88 10.40 13.57
C TRP A 311 8.79 10.79 12.42
N VAL A 312 8.57 10.20 11.25
CA VAL A 312 9.32 10.55 10.05
C VAL A 312 8.98 11.98 9.61
N ALA A 313 7.71 12.37 9.66
CA ALA A 313 7.26 13.73 9.37
C ALA A 313 7.94 14.75 10.30
N HIS A 314 8.03 14.44 11.59
CA HIS A 314 8.69 15.28 12.60
C HIS A 314 10.19 15.44 12.32
N GLY A 315 10.92 14.33 12.15
CA GLY A 315 12.36 14.40 11.86
C GLY A 315 12.66 15.07 10.52
N THR A 316 11.82 14.84 9.52
CA THR A 316 11.91 15.53 8.21
C THR A 316 11.66 17.03 8.36
N ALA A 317 10.67 17.44 9.16
CA ALA A 317 10.42 18.86 9.44
C ALA A 317 11.60 19.55 10.11
N ALA A 318 12.24 18.89 11.08
CA ALA A 318 13.44 19.43 11.74
C ALA A 318 14.59 19.62 10.73
N ARG A 319 14.83 18.64 9.85
CA ARG A 319 15.82 18.76 8.78
C ARG A 319 15.48 19.88 7.78
N LEU A 320 14.20 20.09 7.48
CA LEU A 320 13.74 21.18 6.61
C LEU A 320 13.91 22.57 7.26
N GLU A 321 13.73 22.68 8.58
CA GLU A 321 14.05 23.89 9.36
C GLU A 321 15.54 24.23 9.28
N GLU A 322 16.41 23.23 9.46
CA GLU A 322 17.88 23.38 9.32
C GLU A 322 18.28 23.87 7.92
N LEU A 323 17.58 23.42 6.88
CA LEU A 323 17.78 23.84 5.49
C LEU A 323 17.14 25.21 5.17
N GLY A 324 16.49 25.87 6.13
CA GLY A 324 15.84 27.16 5.93
C GLY A 324 14.57 27.11 5.06
N ARG A 325 13.98 25.93 4.89
CA ARG A 325 12.76 25.67 4.10
C ARG A 325 11.72 24.92 4.96
N PRO A 326 11.30 25.46 6.11
CA PRO A 326 10.38 24.77 7.01
C PRO A 326 9.03 24.48 6.33
N PRO A 327 8.35 23.38 6.70
CA PRO A 327 6.94 23.23 6.37
C PRO A 327 6.10 24.32 7.04
N ALA A 328 4.88 24.55 6.57
CA ALA A 328 3.94 25.46 7.24
C ALA A 328 3.46 24.89 8.59
N ALA A 329 3.45 23.56 8.73
CA ALA A 329 3.07 22.82 9.93
C ALA A 329 3.43 21.33 9.84
N VAL A 330 3.32 20.62 10.97
CA VAL A 330 3.35 19.16 11.03
C VAL A 330 2.06 18.61 11.63
N VAL A 331 1.46 17.62 10.97
CA VAL A 331 0.25 16.90 11.43
C VAL A 331 0.60 15.45 11.70
N MET A 332 0.27 14.97 12.89
CA MET A 332 0.46 13.59 13.32
C MET A 332 -0.91 12.93 13.51
N LEU A 333 -1.18 11.84 12.79
CA LEU A 333 -2.41 11.07 12.93
C LEU A 333 -2.09 9.86 13.83
N ASP A 334 -2.50 9.96 15.08
CA ASP A 334 -2.38 8.93 16.12
C ASP A 334 -0.96 8.37 16.29
N SER A 335 0.04 9.22 16.07
CA SER A 335 1.40 8.98 16.52
C SER A 335 1.48 9.07 18.04
N PHE A 336 2.51 8.45 18.62
CA PHE A 336 2.68 8.34 20.07
C PHE A 336 4.13 8.54 20.47
N SER A 337 4.38 8.83 21.75
CA SER A 337 5.73 9.08 22.28
C SER A 337 6.65 7.89 22.04
N LEU A 338 7.86 8.17 21.55
CA LEU A 338 8.93 7.18 21.47
C LEU A 338 9.60 6.95 22.84
N ARG A 339 9.55 7.93 23.75
CA ARG A 339 10.19 7.85 25.08
C ARG A 339 9.53 6.91 26.07
N HIS A 340 8.23 6.65 25.93
CA HIS A 340 7.47 5.83 26.88
C HIS A 340 7.19 4.40 26.36
N ARG A 341 8.02 3.93 25.43
CA ARG A 341 7.93 2.60 24.83
C ARG A 341 8.61 1.49 25.64
N GLU A 342 8.96 1.73 26.90
CA GLU A 342 9.66 0.73 27.75
C GLU A 342 8.91 -0.61 27.89
N ASP A 343 7.63 -0.67 27.51
CA ASP A 343 6.89 -1.93 27.40
C ASP A 343 6.77 -2.39 25.93
N ASP A 344 7.71 -3.24 25.49
CA ASP A 344 7.72 -3.94 24.18
C ASP A 344 6.36 -4.60 23.85
N ARG A 345 5.53 -4.85 24.87
CA ARG A 345 4.17 -5.40 24.76
C ARG A 345 3.22 -4.51 23.96
N VAL A 346 3.36 -3.19 24.02
CA VAL A 346 2.48 -2.26 23.30
C VAL A 346 2.70 -2.38 21.81
N PHE A 347 3.97 -2.27 21.40
CA PHE A 347 4.34 -2.38 20.01
C PHE A 347 4.02 -3.78 19.46
N SER A 348 4.27 -4.83 20.25
CA SER A 348 3.88 -6.21 19.90
C SER A 348 2.37 -6.38 19.75
N THR A 349 1.56 -5.76 20.62
CA THR A 349 0.10 -5.80 20.54
C THR A 349 -0.41 -5.08 19.30
N MET A 350 0.15 -3.90 18.99
CA MET A 350 -0.16 -3.19 17.75
C MET A 350 0.20 -4.02 16.52
N MET A 351 1.39 -4.62 16.48
CA MET A 351 1.81 -5.49 15.36
C MET A 351 0.92 -6.73 15.22
N ASN A 352 0.50 -7.36 16.33
CA ASN A 352 -0.48 -8.46 16.29
C ASN A 352 -1.80 -8.01 15.65
N GLN A 353 -2.36 -6.89 16.13
CA GLN A 353 -3.61 -6.33 15.61
C GLN A 353 -3.50 -5.89 14.15
N HIS A 354 -2.34 -5.41 13.73
CA HIS A 354 -2.03 -5.07 12.35
C HIS A 354 -2.03 -6.34 11.48
N HIS A 355 -1.34 -7.39 11.91
CA HIS A 355 -1.32 -8.68 11.22
C HIS A 355 -2.71 -9.34 11.15
N GLU A 356 -3.50 -9.32 12.22
CA GLU A 356 -4.87 -9.85 12.22
C GLU A 356 -5.79 -9.15 11.21
N ARG A 357 -5.54 -7.86 10.95
CA ARG A 357 -6.33 -7.05 10.01
C ARG A 357 -5.83 -7.15 8.57
N GLU A 358 -4.52 -7.09 8.39
CA GLU A 358 -3.86 -7.02 7.09
C GLU A 358 -3.36 -8.40 6.62
N GLY A 359 -3.56 -9.47 7.38
CA GLY A 359 -2.99 -10.80 7.11
C GLY A 359 -3.49 -11.48 5.83
N ASP A 360 -4.58 -10.97 5.24
CA ASP A 360 -5.05 -11.38 3.91
C ASP A 360 -4.28 -10.67 2.76
N LEU A 361 -3.51 -9.62 3.07
CA LEU A 361 -2.66 -8.93 2.10
C LEU A 361 -1.32 -9.64 1.97
N GLU A 362 -0.92 -9.88 0.74
CA GLU A 362 0.42 -10.37 0.43
C GLU A 362 1.43 -9.27 0.70
N VAL A 363 2.34 -9.53 1.65
CA VAL A 363 3.41 -8.62 2.02
C VAL A 363 4.71 -9.06 1.35
N PRO A 364 5.29 -8.24 0.45
CA PRO A 364 6.57 -8.55 -0.16
C PRO A 364 7.69 -8.69 0.89
N PRO A 365 8.68 -9.57 0.66
CA PRO A 365 9.80 -9.77 1.57
C PRO A 365 10.62 -8.48 1.76
N GLU A 366 10.66 -7.60 0.77
CA GLU A 366 11.34 -6.31 0.84
C GLU A 366 10.71 -5.40 1.91
N GLU A 367 9.38 -5.36 1.99
CA GLU A 367 8.70 -4.57 3.01
C GLU A 367 8.96 -5.11 4.42
N LEU A 368 8.99 -6.44 4.60
CA LEU A 368 9.30 -7.06 5.89
C LEU A 368 10.74 -6.75 6.33
N THR A 369 11.71 -6.86 5.42
CA THR A 369 13.12 -6.55 5.72
C THR A 369 13.36 -5.05 5.93
N ALA A 370 12.64 -4.19 5.21
CA ALA A 370 12.65 -2.74 5.43
C ALA A 370 12.09 -2.38 6.81
N MET A 371 10.91 -2.91 7.18
CA MET A 371 10.32 -2.75 8.51
C MET A 371 11.31 -3.17 9.61
N GLY A 372 11.95 -4.33 9.46
CA GLY A 372 12.97 -4.81 10.40
C GLY A 372 14.20 -3.90 10.53
N ARG A 373 14.54 -3.13 9.49
CA ARG A 373 15.62 -2.14 9.51
C ARG A 373 15.21 -0.84 10.19
N TYR A 374 14.02 -0.31 9.89
CA TYR A 374 13.54 0.97 10.43
C TYR A 374 13.24 0.90 11.92
N LEU A 375 12.71 -0.23 12.42
CA LEU A 375 12.30 -0.33 13.81
C LEU A 375 13.40 0.05 14.81
N PRO A 376 14.59 -0.57 14.83
CA PRO A 376 15.61 -0.23 15.81
C PRO A 376 16.19 1.17 15.63
N MET A 377 16.19 1.73 14.43
CA MET A 377 16.63 3.11 14.20
C MET A 377 15.79 4.09 15.04
N PHE A 378 14.46 3.96 14.95
CA PHE A 378 13.54 4.81 15.71
C PHE A 378 13.49 4.48 17.20
N HIS A 379 13.79 3.23 17.62
CA HIS A 379 13.95 2.92 19.05
C HIS A 379 15.17 3.61 19.67
N GLN A 380 16.20 3.89 18.87
CA GLN A 380 17.42 4.58 19.33
C GLN A 380 17.31 6.11 19.24
N TRP A 381 16.20 6.64 18.71
CA TRP A 381 15.99 8.08 18.54
C TRP A 381 15.44 8.73 19.82
N SER A 382 16.33 9.17 20.71
CA SER A 382 15.97 9.78 22.00
C SER A 382 15.95 11.31 21.99
N ASP A 383 16.78 11.92 21.16
CA ASP A 383 16.97 13.37 21.07
C ASP A 383 16.06 13.98 19.99
N ILE A 384 14.75 13.88 20.21
CA ILE A 384 13.74 14.41 19.29
C ILE A 384 13.72 15.94 19.39
N PRO A 385 14.05 16.68 18.31
CA PRO A 385 14.15 18.14 18.33
C PRO A 385 12.77 18.79 18.47
N ALA A 386 12.71 19.95 19.12
CA ALA A 386 11.52 20.79 19.08
C ALA A 386 11.42 21.47 17.70
N LEU A 387 10.20 21.63 17.19
CA LEU A 387 9.93 22.33 15.94
C LEU A 387 9.52 23.78 16.22
N SER A 388 9.87 24.69 15.32
CA SER A 388 9.42 26.08 15.36
C SER A 388 8.04 26.29 14.72
N VAL A 389 7.60 25.32 13.93
CA VAL A 389 6.32 25.32 13.22
C VAL A 389 5.19 24.73 14.07
N PRO A 390 3.92 25.10 13.84
CA PRO A 390 2.79 24.53 14.57
C PRO A 390 2.66 23.01 14.37
N THR A 391 2.36 22.31 15.47
CA THR A 391 2.14 20.85 15.44
C THR A 391 0.73 20.46 15.88
N LEU A 392 0.07 19.62 15.07
CA LEU A 392 -1.25 19.04 15.36
C LEU A 392 -1.15 17.54 15.58
N LEU A 393 -1.76 17.04 16.65
CA LEU A 393 -2.08 15.63 16.83
C LEU A 393 -3.58 15.40 16.60
N VAL A 394 -3.94 14.61 15.60
CA VAL A 394 -5.30 14.04 15.49
C VAL A 394 -5.27 12.67 16.14
N ARG A 395 -5.98 12.50 17.24
CA ARG A 395 -5.88 11.33 18.12
C ARG A 395 -7.14 10.50 18.12
N ALA A 396 -6.99 9.18 17.99
CA ALA A 396 -8.11 8.26 18.09
C ALA A 396 -8.72 8.30 19.50
N GLU A 397 -10.05 8.26 19.57
CA GLU A 397 -10.79 8.20 20.84
C GLU A 397 -10.63 6.83 21.52
N GLU A 398 -10.58 5.74 20.73
CA GLU A 398 -10.35 4.39 21.23
C GLU A 398 -8.85 4.06 21.26
N GLN A 399 -8.23 4.22 22.43
CA GLN A 399 -6.78 4.05 22.60
C GLN A 399 -6.41 2.66 23.10
N ALA A 400 -5.28 2.15 22.58
CA ALA A 400 -4.70 0.92 23.08
C ALA A 400 -4.26 1.09 24.54
N VAL A 401 -4.76 0.21 25.40
CA VAL A 401 -4.38 0.15 26.81
C VAL A 401 -3.02 -0.54 26.91
N LEU A 402 -2.00 0.19 27.36
CA LEU A 402 -0.64 -0.32 27.60
C LEU A 402 -0.61 -1.23 28.83
N ASN A 403 -1.32 -0.83 29.88
CA ASN A 403 -1.35 -1.54 31.14
C ASN A 403 -2.81 -1.80 31.53
N PRO A 404 -3.29 -3.06 31.42
CA PRO A 404 -4.66 -3.42 31.79
C PRO A 404 -5.01 -3.15 33.27
N GLU A 405 -4.02 -3.15 34.16
CA GLU A 405 -4.22 -2.93 35.60
C GLU A 405 -4.39 -1.45 35.93
N THR A 406 -3.67 -0.56 35.24
CA THR A 406 -3.71 0.90 35.48
C THR A 406 -4.60 1.64 34.49
N GLY A 407 -5.00 1.01 33.39
CA GLY A 407 -5.70 1.65 32.28
C GLY A 407 -4.83 2.66 31.50
N ALA A 408 -3.51 2.65 31.72
CA ALA A 408 -2.61 3.58 31.02
C ALA A 408 -2.65 3.35 29.51
N VAL A 409 -2.64 4.44 28.74
CA VAL A 409 -2.70 4.48 27.26
C VAL A 409 -1.41 5.09 26.70
N THR A 410 -1.18 4.93 25.39
CA THR A 410 0.00 5.50 24.70
C THR A 410 0.09 7.01 24.92
N PRO A 411 1.15 7.58 25.51
CA PRO A 411 1.24 9.03 25.65
C PRO A 411 1.41 9.71 24.28
N PRO A 412 0.97 10.98 24.14
CA PRO A 412 1.11 11.72 22.88
C PRO A 412 2.58 11.87 22.50
N PRO A 413 2.90 12.08 21.21
CA PRO A 413 4.25 12.29 20.76
C PRO A 413 4.83 13.58 21.32
N GLU A 414 6.16 13.67 21.30
CA GLU A 414 6.90 14.83 21.78
C GLU A 414 6.57 16.09 20.97
N HIS A 415 6.58 17.25 21.64
CA HIS A 415 6.44 18.59 21.02
C HIS A 415 5.15 18.81 20.21
N VAL A 416 4.01 18.33 20.74
CA VAL A 416 2.65 18.60 20.20
C VAL A 416 2.07 19.86 20.83
N ASP A 417 1.64 20.82 20.00
CA ASP A 417 0.98 22.06 20.44
C ASP A 417 -0.52 21.84 20.66
N ILE A 418 -1.19 21.19 19.71
CA ILE A 418 -2.64 21.03 19.68
C ILE A 418 -3.00 19.56 19.50
N THR A 419 -3.96 19.06 20.28
CA THR A 419 -4.53 17.73 20.10
C THR A 419 -6.03 17.83 19.84
N VAL A 420 -6.52 17.14 18.81
CA VAL A 420 -7.94 17.03 18.47
C VAL A 420 -8.34 15.55 18.41
N PRO A 421 -9.50 15.17 18.97
CA PRO A 421 -9.98 13.79 18.89
C PRO A 421 -10.59 13.48 17.52
N THR A 422 -10.58 12.20 17.13
CA THR A 422 -11.35 11.65 16.01
C THR A 422 -11.93 10.27 16.39
N PRO A 423 -13.14 9.91 15.91
CA PRO A 423 -13.74 8.63 16.21
C PRO A 423 -12.91 7.43 15.77
N GLY A 424 -13.08 6.32 16.49
CA GLY A 424 -12.45 5.03 16.21
C GLY A 424 -11.14 4.83 16.95
N ASN A 425 -10.42 3.79 16.54
CA ASN A 425 -9.10 3.41 17.04
C ASN A 425 -8.01 3.76 16.03
N HIS A 426 -6.76 3.41 16.38
CA HIS A 426 -5.56 3.61 15.56
C HIS A 426 -5.76 3.29 14.06
N TYR A 427 -6.49 2.21 13.75
CA TYR A 427 -6.73 1.77 12.37
C TYR A 427 -8.01 2.36 11.79
N SER A 428 -9.13 2.24 12.51
CA SER A 428 -10.44 2.62 11.95
C SER A 428 -10.55 4.13 11.69
N MET A 429 -9.74 4.96 12.35
CA MET A 429 -9.66 6.39 12.06
C MET A 429 -9.19 6.72 10.63
N MET A 430 -8.39 5.86 10.01
CA MET A 430 -7.90 6.00 8.62
C MET A 430 -8.67 5.14 7.63
N GLN A 431 -9.61 4.31 8.12
CA GLN A 431 -10.41 3.42 7.28
C GLN A 431 -11.89 3.82 7.31
N GLU A 432 -12.61 3.50 8.39
CA GLU A 432 -14.05 3.73 8.54
C GLU A 432 -14.36 5.21 8.82
N HIS A 433 -13.50 5.88 9.60
CA HIS A 433 -13.66 7.27 9.99
C HIS A 433 -12.69 8.22 9.25
N ALA A 434 -12.06 7.75 8.18
CA ALA A 434 -11.16 8.57 7.34
C ALA A 434 -11.75 9.94 6.95
N PRO A 435 -13.03 10.06 6.52
CA PRO A 435 -13.61 11.36 6.23
C PRO A 435 -13.68 12.31 7.44
N ARG A 436 -13.88 11.77 8.65
CA ARG A 436 -13.90 12.57 9.90
C ARG A 436 -12.50 13.01 10.30
N THR A 437 -11.52 12.12 10.18
CA THR A 437 -10.10 12.44 10.40
C THR A 437 -9.63 13.52 9.42
N ALA A 438 -9.99 13.42 8.14
CA ALA A 438 -9.72 14.43 7.12
C ALA A 438 -10.38 15.78 7.45
N GLU A 439 -11.62 15.78 7.93
CA GLU A 439 -12.32 17.00 8.33
C GLU A 439 -11.68 17.69 9.53
N ALA A 440 -11.18 16.94 10.51
CA ALA A 440 -10.45 17.48 11.65
C ALA A 440 -9.18 18.23 11.19
N VAL A 441 -8.43 17.62 10.27
CA VAL A 441 -7.25 18.26 9.65
C VAL A 441 -7.66 19.49 8.85
N ARG A 442 -8.71 19.39 8.01
CA ARG A 442 -9.18 20.50 7.17
C ARG A 442 -9.63 21.71 7.99
N THR A 443 -10.40 21.48 9.04
CA THR A 443 -10.85 22.53 9.98
C THR A 443 -9.64 23.23 10.59
N TRP A 444 -8.68 22.45 11.11
CA TRP A 444 -7.49 23.02 11.70
C TRP A 444 -6.62 23.80 10.71
N LEU A 445 -6.48 23.33 9.47
CA LEU A 445 -5.76 24.05 8.41
C LEU A 445 -6.43 25.39 8.09
N VAL A 446 -7.77 25.43 8.02
CA VAL A 446 -8.52 26.67 7.83
C VAL A 446 -8.28 27.60 9.01
N ASP A 447 -8.45 27.14 10.24
CA ASP A 447 -8.28 27.99 11.42
C ASP A 447 -6.85 28.53 11.56
N THR A 448 -5.85 27.74 11.14
CA THR A 448 -4.43 28.09 11.24
C THR A 448 -3.97 29.03 10.11
N PHE A 449 -4.51 28.87 8.90
CA PHE A 449 -4.00 29.55 7.69
C PHE A 449 -4.98 30.51 7.00
N ALA A 450 -6.27 30.54 7.35
CA ALA A 450 -7.25 31.45 6.74
C ALA A 450 -7.10 32.93 7.17
N ALA A 451 -6.14 33.24 8.05
CA ALA A 451 -5.88 34.59 8.57
C ALA A 451 -4.52 35.17 8.16
N ARG A 452 -3.82 34.62 7.15
CA ARG A 452 -2.49 35.08 6.74
C ARG A 452 -2.39 35.47 5.27
#